data_AF-A0A9Q1LUV9-F1
#
_entry.id   AF-A0A9Q1LUV9-F1
#
_cell.length_a   1.000
_cell.length_b   1.000
_cell.length_c   1.000
_cell.angle_alpha   90.00
_cell.angle_beta   90.00
_cell.angle_gamma   90.00
#
_symmetry.space_group_name_H-M   'P 1'
#
loop_
_entity.id
_entity.type
_entity.pdbx_description
1 polymer ?
#
loop_
_entity_poly.entity_id
_entity_poly.type
_entity_poly.pdbx_seq_one_letter_code
_entity_poly.pdbx_strand_id
1 'polypeptide(L)'
;MLRSTPNLKDLLFKSGSKMKGGVEDDVNHFGGRAYSTQGLNKLQKLKIEAFHGLRAELLFVRFILASAPLLLKIILLVHESVHEREYLKISEELMGFPRSSPKLEIICELPKQAKRVLH
;
A
#
# COMPACT_ATOMS: atom_id res chain seq x y z
N MET A 1 -4.29 -1.98 -16.36
CA MET A 1 -5.59 -1.94 -15.63
C MET A 1 -5.96 -3.35 -15.20
N LEU A 2 -6.23 -3.58 -13.91
CA LEU A 2 -6.82 -4.83 -13.40
C LEU A 2 -8.32 -4.84 -13.75
N ARG A 3 -8.71 -5.38 -14.91
CA ARG A 3 -10.10 -5.36 -15.39
C ARG A 3 -10.88 -6.68 -15.21
N SER A 4 -10.24 -7.77 -14.78
CA SER A 4 -10.82 -9.12 -15.05
C SER A 4 -10.92 -10.07 -13.86
N THR A 5 -10.98 -9.58 -12.62
CA THR A 5 -11.15 -10.47 -11.45
C THR A 5 -12.33 -10.02 -10.57
N PRO A 6 -13.58 -10.28 -11.00
CA PRO A 6 -14.78 -9.86 -10.26
C PRO A 6 -14.94 -10.54 -8.88
N ASN A 7 -14.03 -11.45 -8.52
CA ASN A 7 -13.99 -12.20 -7.27
C ASN A 7 -12.64 -12.07 -6.54
N LEU A 8 -11.81 -11.07 -6.88
CA LEU A 8 -10.56 -10.82 -6.18
C LEU A 8 -10.86 -10.42 -4.72
N LYS A 9 -10.61 -11.33 -3.78
CA LYS A 9 -10.79 -11.11 -2.33
C LYS A 9 -9.47 -10.76 -1.64
N ASP A 10 -8.38 -11.37 -2.09
CA ASP A 10 -7.06 -11.21 -1.51
C ASP A 10 -6.10 -10.75 -2.61
N LEU A 11 -5.37 -9.67 -2.33
CA LEU A 11 -4.34 -9.14 -3.23
C LEU A 11 -2.99 -9.15 -2.50
N LEU A 12 -2.01 -9.84 -3.07
CA LEU A 12 -0.62 -9.77 -2.65
C LEU A 12 0.15 -8.89 -3.65
N PHE A 13 0.76 -7.82 -3.16
CA PHE A 13 1.65 -6.96 -3.94
C PHE A 13 3.06 -7.05 -3.35
N LYS A 14 4.05 -7.37 -4.18
CA LYS A 14 5.46 -7.32 -3.79
C LYS A 14 6.08 -6.09 -4.42
N SER A 15 6.54 -5.17 -3.58
CA SER A 15 7.26 -4.00 -4.07
C SER A 15 8.68 -4.41 -4.46
N GLY A 16 9.06 -4.14 -5.71
CA GLY A 16 10.42 -4.39 -6.19
C GLY A 16 11.29 -3.15 -5.99
N SER A 17 12.46 -3.29 -5.38
CA SER A 17 13.46 -2.23 -5.36
C SER A 17 14.12 -2.14 -6.75
N LYS A 18 13.76 -1.13 -7.55
CA LYS A 18 14.64 -0.70 -8.64
C LYS A 18 15.38 0.56 -8.22
N MET A 19 16.70 0.41 -8.11
CA MET A 19 17.68 1.45 -7.81
C MET A 19 17.74 2.51 -8.91
N LYS A 20 17.89 3.78 -8.48
CA LYS A 20 18.43 4.98 -9.15
C LYS A 20 18.01 5.26 -10.61
N GLY A 21 17.30 6.38 -10.78
CA GLY A 21 17.31 7.16 -12.02
C GLY A 21 16.00 7.27 -12.79
N GLY A 22 14.86 6.88 -12.22
CA GLY A 22 13.57 7.20 -12.79
C GLY A 22 13.15 8.59 -12.35
N VAL A 23 12.99 9.53 -13.29
CA VAL A 23 12.24 10.77 -13.07
C VAL A 23 10.94 10.37 -12.37
N GLU A 24 10.67 11.00 -11.22
CA GLU A 24 9.36 10.89 -10.58
C GLU A 24 8.36 11.53 -11.54
N ASP A 25 7.83 10.73 -12.46
CA ASP A 25 6.67 11.15 -13.24
C ASP A 25 5.58 11.45 -12.23
N ASP A 26 5.12 12.70 -12.25
CA ASP A 26 4.04 13.20 -11.42
C ASP A 26 2.77 12.44 -11.82
N VAL A 27 2.54 11.26 -11.20
CA VAL A 27 1.35 10.44 -11.41
C VAL A 27 0.16 11.10 -10.70
N ASN A 28 -0.13 12.34 -11.08
CA ASN A 28 -1.35 13.08 -10.79
C ASN A 28 -2.51 12.62 -11.70
N HIS A 29 -2.43 11.41 -12.27
CA HIS A 29 -3.51 10.85 -13.09
C HIS A 29 -4.80 10.55 -12.30
N PHE A 30 -4.81 10.64 -10.97
CA PHE A 30 -6.02 10.42 -10.17
C PHE A 30 -7.05 11.55 -10.25
N GLY A 31 -6.73 12.68 -10.90
CA GLY A 31 -7.66 13.77 -11.15
C GLY A 31 -8.49 13.54 -12.41
N GLY A 32 -9.78 13.22 -12.28
CA GLY A 32 -10.75 13.60 -13.31
C GLY A 32 -11.52 12.50 -14.03
N ARG A 33 -11.39 11.22 -13.66
CA ARG A 33 -12.35 10.21 -14.13
C ARG A 33 -12.70 9.30 -12.97
N ALA A 34 -13.99 9.12 -12.71
CA ALA A 34 -14.46 8.07 -11.81
C ALA A 34 -13.93 6.75 -12.36
N TYR A 35 -12.78 6.29 -11.84
CA TYR A 35 -12.29 4.97 -12.13
C TYR A 35 -13.42 4.04 -11.73
N SER A 36 -13.94 3.28 -12.68
CA SER A 36 -14.93 2.25 -12.38
C SER A 36 -14.23 1.27 -11.44
N THR A 37 -14.44 1.43 -10.13
CA THR A 37 -13.88 0.59 -9.06
C THR A 37 -14.48 -0.80 -9.05
N GLN A 38 -15.30 -1.12 -10.07
CA GLN A 38 -15.99 -2.39 -10.29
C GLN A 38 -15.09 -3.62 -10.09
N GLY A 39 -13.78 -3.53 -10.29
CA GLY A 39 -12.83 -4.62 -10.06
C GLY A 39 -12.40 -4.86 -8.60
N LEU A 40 -12.55 -3.88 -7.69
CA LEU A 40 -12.10 -3.95 -6.30
C LEU A 40 -13.24 -4.09 -5.28
N ASN A 41 -14.48 -4.11 -5.75
CA ASN A 41 -15.68 -4.16 -4.90
C ASN A 41 -15.74 -5.39 -3.97
N LYS A 42 -14.99 -6.46 -4.28
CA LYS A 42 -14.92 -7.68 -3.45
C LYS A 42 -13.59 -7.86 -2.72
N LEU A 43 -12.66 -6.92 -2.87
CA LEU A 43 -11.37 -7.00 -2.21
C LEU A 43 -11.58 -6.84 -0.69
N GLN A 44 -11.13 -7.84 0.06
CA GLN A 44 -11.25 -7.90 1.53
C GLN A 44 -9.89 -7.78 2.21
N LYS A 45 -8.81 -8.27 1.59
CA LYS A 45 -7.47 -8.21 2.15
C LYS A 45 -6.45 -7.76 1.12
N LEU A 46 -5.57 -6.87 1.54
CA LEU A 46 -4.38 -6.47 0.80
C LEU A 46 -3.16 -6.74 1.67
N LYS A 47 -2.16 -7.43 1.11
CA LYS A 47 -0.84 -7.57 1.71
C LYS A 47 0.18 -6.94 0.77
N ILE A 48 0.99 -6.03 1.29
CA ILE A 48 2.14 -5.47 0.58
C ILE A 48 3.43 -5.94 1.26
N GLU A 49 4.32 -6.57 0.50
CA GLU A 49 5.65 -6.99 0.94
C GLU A 49 6.72 -6.01 0.47
N ALA A 50 7.78 -5.86 1.27
CA ALA A 50 8.90 -4.95 1.01
C ALA A 50 8.46 -3.49 0.82
N PHE A 51 7.54 -3.02 1.66
CA PHE A 51 7.00 -1.66 1.59
C PHE A 51 8.03 -0.62 2.05
N HIS A 52 8.40 0.31 1.18
CA HIS A 52 9.39 1.34 1.48
C HIS A 52 8.77 2.69 1.85
N GLY A 53 7.46 2.86 1.61
CA GLY A 53 6.77 4.15 1.74
C GLY A 53 7.06 5.10 0.58
N LEU A 54 7.43 4.58 -0.59
CA LEU A 54 7.64 5.40 -1.78
C LEU A 54 6.34 6.07 -2.22
N ARG A 55 6.44 7.21 -2.89
CA ARG A 55 5.27 7.95 -3.37
C ARG A 55 4.33 7.09 -4.20
N ALA A 56 4.85 6.25 -5.09
CA ALA A 56 4.04 5.34 -5.90
C ALA A 56 3.31 4.27 -5.06
N GLU A 57 3.95 3.74 -4.01
CA GLU A 57 3.34 2.78 -3.10
C GLU A 57 2.22 3.43 -2.28
N LEU A 58 2.46 4.64 -1.77
CA LEU A 58 1.47 5.42 -1.02
C LEU A 58 0.27 5.79 -1.89
N LEU A 59 0.49 6.21 -3.14
CA LEU A 59 -0.58 6.47 -4.10
C LEU A 59 -1.39 5.21 -4.41
N PHE A 60 -0.73 4.05 -4.54
CA PHE A 60 -1.39 2.77 -4.72
C PHE A 60 -2.25 2.40 -3.51
N VAL A 61 -1.73 2.52 -2.29
CA VAL A 61 -2.49 2.28 -1.06
C VAL A 61 -3.69 3.23 -0.98
N ARG A 62 -3.48 4.53 -1.20
CA ARG A 62 -4.55 5.53 -1.23
C ARG A 62 -5.65 5.18 -2.23
N PHE A 63 -5.27 4.75 -3.43
CA PHE A 63 -6.21 4.31 -4.46
C PHE A 63 -7.04 3.10 -3.99
N ILE A 64 -6.41 2.08 -3.41
CA ILE A 64 -7.13 0.90 -2.89
C ILE A 64 -8.08 1.30 -1.76
N LEU A 65 -7.62 2.11 -0.80
CA LEU A 65 -8.44 2.58 0.33
C LEU A 65 -9.69 3.35 -0.13
N ALA A 66 -9.55 4.20 -1.14
CA ALA A 66 -10.65 4.95 -1.71
C ALA A 66 -11.61 4.09 -2.55
N SER A 67 -11.15 2.95 -3.07
CA SER A 67 -11.85 2.18 -4.11
C SER A 67 -12.44 0.85 -3.64
N ALA A 68 -12.02 0.32 -2.48
CA ALA A 68 -12.40 -1.01 -2.01
C ALA A 68 -13.33 -0.94 -0.78
N PRO A 69 -14.67 -0.88 -0.97
CA PRO A 69 -15.64 -0.73 0.13
C PRO A 69 -15.70 -1.92 1.08
N LEU A 70 -15.33 -3.12 0.62
CA LEU A 70 -15.33 -4.35 1.43
C LEU A 70 -13.95 -4.68 2.03
N LEU A 71 -12.98 -3.76 1.93
CA LEU A 71 -11.63 -4.01 2.44
C LEU A 71 -11.65 -4.06 3.97
N LEU A 72 -11.27 -5.20 4.54
CA LEU A 72 -11.27 -5.43 5.97
C LEU A 72 -9.88 -5.30 6.57
N LYS A 73 -8.84 -5.65 5.82
CA LYS A 73 -7.47 -5.70 6.35
C LYS A 73 -6.43 -5.29 5.31
N ILE A 74 -5.52 -4.41 5.71
CA ILE A 74 -4.25 -4.16 5.02
C ILE A 74 -3.10 -4.60 5.92
N ILE A 75 -2.14 -5.32 5.34
CA ILE A 75 -0.87 -5.67 5.99
C ILE A 75 0.26 -5.09 5.15
N LEU A 76 1.00 -4.13 5.71
CA LEU A 76 2.18 -3.54 5.09
C LEU A 76 3.42 -4.09 5.81
N LEU A 77 4.16 -4.96 5.14
CA LEU A 77 5.46 -5.44 5.64
C LEU A 77 6.53 -4.46 5.21
N VAL A 78 6.94 -3.61 6.14
CA VAL A 78 7.90 -2.53 5.90
C VAL A 78 9.27 -3.13 5.62
N HIS A 79 9.99 -2.55 4.65
CA HIS A 79 11.32 -3.00 4.29
C HIS A 79 12.34 -2.66 5.39
N GLU A 80 13.37 -3.50 5.55
CA GLU A 80 14.38 -3.36 6.62
C GLU A 80 15.23 -2.10 6.53
N SER A 81 15.29 -1.48 5.35
CA SER A 81 16.00 -0.22 5.13
C SER A 81 15.23 1.02 5.61
N VAL A 82 13.95 0.88 5.98
CA VAL A 82 13.13 2.01 6.43
C VAL A 82 13.41 2.29 7.90
N HIS A 83 13.86 3.50 8.20
CA HIS A 83 14.18 3.92 9.56
C HIS A 83 12.91 4.25 10.35
N GLU A 84 12.98 4.21 11.68
CA GLU A 84 11.85 4.52 12.57
C GLU A 84 11.19 5.87 12.27
N ARG A 85 11.98 6.91 11.97
CA ARG A 85 11.46 8.24 11.60
C ARG A 85 10.68 8.23 10.29
N GLU A 86 11.13 7.45 9.30
CA GLU A 86 10.44 7.31 8.02
C GLU A 86 9.16 6.50 8.20
N TYR A 87 9.22 5.44 9.01
CA TYR A 87 8.07 4.65 9.41
C TYR A 87 6.97 5.48 10.08
N LEU A 88 7.32 6.41 10.97
CA LEU A 88 6.36 7.32 11.60
C LEU A 88 5.65 8.21 10.57
N LYS A 89 6.41 8.83 9.65
CA LYS A 89 5.85 9.66 8.57
C LYS A 89 4.91 8.88 7.67
N ILE A 90 5.32 7.67 7.28
CA ILE A 90 4.49 6.74 6.50
C ILE A 90 3.17 6.45 7.24
N SER A 91 3.25 6.14 8.52
CA SER A 91 2.09 5.82 9.35
C SER A 91 1.12 6.99 9.47
N GLU A 92 1.64 8.20 9.69
CA GLU A 92 0.87 9.45 9.70
C GLU A 92 0.15 9.70 8.36
N GLU A 93 0.86 9.54 7.24
CA GLU A 93 0.28 9.75 5.91
C GLU A 93 -0.84 8.73 5.61
N LEU A 94 -0.63 7.46 5.94
CA LEU A 94 -1.63 6.40 5.81
C LEU A 94 -2.89 6.66 6.65
N MET A 95 -2.72 7.25 7.84
CA MET A 95 -3.85 7.62 8.69
C MET A 95 -4.73 8.70 8.07
N GLY A 96 -4.14 9.60 7.28
CA GLY A 96 -4.85 10.68 6.59
C GLY A 96 -5.57 10.27 5.30
N PHE A 97 -5.38 9.04 4.81
CA PHE A 97 -6.00 8.62 3.56
C PHE A 97 -7.51 8.37 3.69
N PRO A 98 -8.32 8.76 2.67
CA PRO A 98 -9.75 8.48 2.65
C PRO A 98 -10.00 6.97 2.56
N ARG A 99 -11.00 6.48 3.28
CA ARG A 99 -11.34 5.05 3.37
C ARG A 99 -12.80 4.83 2.97
N SER A 100 -13.01 3.96 1.99
CA SER A 100 -14.34 3.52 1.59
C SER A 100 -14.92 2.49 2.55
N SER A 101 -14.06 1.67 3.18
CA SER A 101 -14.47 0.69 4.18
C SER A 101 -14.42 1.29 5.60
N PRO A 102 -15.54 1.26 6.37
CA PRO A 102 -15.57 1.73 7.76
C PRO A 102 -14.96 0.74 8.75
N LYS A 103 -14.78 -0.53 8.37
CA LYS A 103 -14.28 -1.61 9.24
C LYS A 103 -12.80 -1.96 8.99
N LEU A 104 -12.10 -1.11 8.25
CA LEU A 104 -10.74 -1.39 7.84
C LEU A 104 -9.76 -1.37 9.01
N GLU A 105 -9.00 -2.45 9.13
CA GLU A 105 -7.80 -2.54 9.96
C GLU A 105 -6.55 -2.33 9.09
N ILE A 106 -5.66 -1.43 9.50
CA ILE A 106 -4.34 -1.22 8.87
C ILE A 106 -3.26 -1.71 9.84
N ILE A 107 -2.47 -2.69 9.41
CA ILE A 107 -1.34 -3.22 10.18
C ILE A 107 -0.06 -2.90 9.43
N CYS A 108 0.83 -2.16 10.08
CA CYS A 108 2.19 -1.91 9.61
C CYS A 108 3.16 -2.74 10.45
N GLU A 109 3.86 -3.68 9.83
CA GLU A 109 4.83 -4.55 10.51
C GLU A 109 6.24 -4.11 10.13
N LEU A 110 7.01 -3.68 11.13
CA LEU A 110 8.45 -3.51 10.98
C LEU A 110 9.12 -4.88 10.91
N PRO A 111 10.17 -5.04 10.10
CA PRO A 111 10.95 -6.26 10.09
C PRO A 111 11.59 -6.42 11.47
N LYS A 112 11.38 -7.59 12.08
CA LYS A 112 12.05 -7.94 13.34
C LYS A 112 13.54 -7.88 13.08
N GLN A 113 14.25 -6.93 13.70
CA GLN A 113 15.69 -6.88 13.59
C GLN A 113 16.25 -8.20 14.13
N ALA A 114 16.76 -9.05 13.25
CA ALA A 114 17.59 -10.16 13.66
C ALA A 114 18.83 -9.53 14.32
N LYS A 115 19.04 -9.78 15.61
CA LYS A 115 20.25 -9.35 16.33
C LYS A 115 21.45 -9.79 15.50
N ARG A 116 22.15 -8.84 14.87
CA ARG A 116 23.48 -9.09 14.29
C ARG A 116 24.40 -9.29 15.47
N VAL A 117 24.59 -10.55 15.87
CA VAL A 117 25.70 -10.93 16.74
C VAL A 117 26.96 -10.73 15.89
N LEU A 118 27.60 -9.57 16.07
CA LEU A 118 28.96 -9.34 15.60
C LEU A 118 29.86 -10.21 16.48
N HIS A 119 30.52 -11.18 15.85
CA HIS A 119 31.53 -12.04 16.45
C HIS A 119 32.91 -11.39 16.31
#